data_AF-A0A7D5JC87-F1
#
_entry.id   AF-A0A7D5JC87-F1
#
_cell.length_a   1.000
_cell.length_b   1.000
_cell.length_c   1.000
_cell.angle_alpha   90.00
_cell.angle_beta   90.00
_cell.angle_gamma   90.00
#
_symmetry.space_group_name_H-M   'P 1'
#
loop_
_entity.id
_entity.type
_entity.pdbx_description
1 polymer ?
#
loop_
_entity_poly.entity_id
_entity_poly.type
_entity_poly.pdbx_seq_one_letter_code
_entity_poly.pdbx_strand_id
1 'polypeptide(L)'
;MSSSSRVTRSFSRVRLGAVVSGFVGAVLLLTAVVLDWSGFWGGFAQGAGVVLLLTAAYLLGLLTGMRRSAVSPTWLPAGGGEAA
;
A
#
# COMPACT_ATOMS: atom_id res chain seq x y z
N MET A 1 -6.42 -27.93 6.56
CA MET A 1 -6.84 -26.74 5.78
C MET A 1 -7.07 -25.50 6.66
N SER A 2 -6.11 -25.06 7.48
CA SER A 2 -6.31 -23.92 8.41
C SER A 2 -5.26 -22.80 8.33
N SER A 3 -4.16 -22.95 7.59
CA SER A 3 -3.12 -21.93 7.48
C SER A 3 -3.43 -20.89 6.39
N SER A 4 -3.96 -21.32 5.24
CA SER A 4 -4.15 -20.48 4.05
C SER A 4 -5.17 -19.34 4.23
N SER A 5 -6.18 -19.54 5.09
CA SER A 5 -7.23 -18.55 5.39
C SER A 5 -6.78 -17.43 6.33
N ARG A 6 -5.78 -17.69 7.19
CA ARG A 6 -5.20 -16.66 8.08
C ARG A 6 -4.31 -15.69 7.32
N VAL A 7 -3.50 -16.20 6.39
CA VAL A 7 -2.58 -15.38 5.58
C VAL A 7 -3.34 -14.39 4.70
N THR A 8 -4.41 -14.83 4.05
CA THR A 8 -5.28 -13.97 3.22
C THR A 8 -5.98 -12.88 4.04
N ARG A 9 -6.47 -13.19 5.25
CA ARG A 9 -7.05 -12.19 6.15
C ARG A 9 -6.02 -11.17 6.64
N SER A 10 -4.79 -11.59 6.98
CA SER A 10 -3.73 -10.66 7.39
C SER A 10 -3.34 -9.71 6.27
N PHE A 11 -3.18 -10.20 5.04
CA PHE A 11 -2.90 -9.36 3.87
C PHE A 11 -4.00 -8.32 3.61
N SER A 12 -5.26 -8.71 3.81
CA SER A 12 -6.41 -7.81 3.65
C SER A 12 -6.39 -6.69 4.70
N ARG A 13 -6.06 -7.00 5.96
CA ARG A 13 -5.95 -5.99 7.05
C ARG A 13 -4.81 -5.01 6.84
N VAL A 14 -3.64 -5.49 6.39
CA VAL A 14 -2.49 -4.62 6.09
C VAL A 14 -2.81 -3.68 4.93
N ARG A 15 -3.45 -4.19 3.87
CA ARG A 15 -3.91 -3.36 2.74
C ARG A 15 -4.92 -2.32 3.19
N LEU A 16 -5.89 -2.69 4.03
CA LEU A 16 -6.87 -1.76 4.57
C LEU A 16 -6.19 -0.67 5.41
N GLY A 17 -5.25 -1.06 6.27
CA GLY A 17 -4.46 -0.13 7.08
C GLY A 17 -3.69 0.87 6.23
N ALA A 18 -3.06 0.43 5.14
CA ALA A 18 -2.34 1.31 4.22
C ALA A 18 -3.26 2.31 3.48
N VAL A 19 -4.46 1.88 3.07
CA VAL A 19 -5.45 2.76 2.44
C VAL A 19 -5.99 3.77 3.43
N VAL A 20 -6.34 3.33 4.65
CA VAL A 20 -6.85 4.20 5.71
C VAL A 20 -5.78 5.21 6.14
N SER A 21 -4.53 4.78 6.33
CA SER A 21 -3.44 5.67 6.70
C SER A 21 -3.15 6.71 5.62
N GLY A 22 -3.17 6.30 4.34
CA GLY A 22 -3.03 7.23 3.21
C GLY A 22 -4.17 8.25 3.15
N PHE A 23 -5.41 7.80 3.34
CA PHE A 23 -6.59 8.67 3.37
C PHE A 23 -6.54 9.67 4.53
N VAL A 24 -6.23 9.21 5.74
CA VAL A 24 -6.09 10.08 6.93
C VAL A 24 -4.96 11.10 6.72
N GLY A 25 -3.81 10.69 6.16
CA GLY A 25 -2.71 11.59 5.84
C GLY A 25 -3.08 12.66 4.81
N ALA A 26 -3.82 12.28 3.77
CA ALA A 26 -4.31 13.21 2.75
C ALA A 26 -5.32 14.22 3.32
N VAL A 27 -6.24 13.76 4.19
CA VAL A 27 -7.20 14.64 4.88
C VAL A 27 -6.46 15.62 5.77
N LEU A 28 -5.48 15.17 6.57
CA LEU A 28 -4.67 16.03 7.44
C LEU A 28 -3.88 17.09 6.66
N LEU A 29 -3.32 16.74 5.50
CA LEU A 29 -2.66 17.71 4.63
C LEU A 29 -3.65 18.73 4.08
N LEU A 30 -4.81 18.28 3.58
CA LEU A 30 -5.84 19.17 3.06
C LEU A 30 -6.38 20.12 4.15
N THR A 31 -6.64 19.63 5.36
CA THR A 31 -7.06 20.51 6.46
C THR A 31 -5.95 21.46 6.90
N ALA A 32 -4.69 21.03 6.95
CA ALA A 32 -3.57 21.91 7.28
C ALA A 32 -3.38 23.02 6.25
N VAL A 33 -3.56 22.71 4.95
CA VAL A 33 -3.43 23.69 3.86
C VAL A 33 -4.61 24.66 3.82
N VAL A 34 -5.84 24.18 4.04
CA VAL A 34 -7.05 24.99 3.87
C VAL A 34 -7.36 25.86 5.08
N LEU A 35 -7.12 25.39 6.31
CA LEU A 35 -7.54 26.11 7.51
C LEU A 35 -6.54 27.17 8.01
N ASP A 36 -5.41 27.37 7.34
CA ASP A 36 -4.35 28.33 7.74
C ASP A 36 -4.02 28.25 9.24
N TRP A 37 -3.60 27.06 9.69
CA TRP A 37 -3.23 26.84 11.08
C TRP A 37 -1.85 27.44 11.34
N SER A 38 -1.80 28.77 11.51
CA SER A 38 -0.57 29.48 11.82
C SER A 38 0.04 28.97 13.12
N GLY A 39 1.24 28.39 13.07
CA GLY A 39 2.00 27.94 14.24
C GLY A 39 2.31 26.43 14.29
N PHE A 40 2.64 25.93 15.48
CA PHE A 40 3.10 24.54 15.72
C PHE A 40 2.13 23.48 15.19
N TRP A 41 0.81 23.70 15.34
CA TRP A 41 -0.21 22.73 14.95
C TRP A 41 -0.35 22.56 13.44
N GLY A 42 -0.17 23.63 12.65
CA GLY A 42 -0.13 23.53 11.19
C GLY A 42 1.06 22.72 10.72
N GLY A 43 2.26 23.04 11.24
CA GLY A 43 3.48 22.28 10.94
C GLY A 43 3.40 20.81 11.36
N PHE A 44 2.84 20.52 12.54
CA PHE A 44 2.62 19.16 13.02
C PHE A 44 1.66 18.37 12.12
N ALA A 45 0.52 18.96 11.73
CA ALA A 45 -0.44 18.32 10.84
C ALA A 45 0.16 18.04 9.45
N GLN A 46 0.96 18.96 8.94
CA GLN A 46 1.66 18.81 7.66
C GLN A 46 2.72 17.70 7.74
N GLY A 47 3.54 17.68 8.79
CA GLY A 47 4.55 16.64 9.01
C GLY A 47 3.92 15.25 9.21
N ALA A 48 2.87 15.15 10.03
CA ALA A 48 2.14 13.90 10.24
C ALA A 48 1.49 13.39 8.95
N GLY A 49 0.92 14.29 8.14
CA GLY A 49 0.34 13.96 6.83
C GLY A 49 1.38 13.40 5.84
N VAL A 50 2.57 14.02 5.75
CA VAL A 50 3.66 13.53 4.90
C VAL A 50 4.15 12.16 5.36
N VAL A 51 4.37 11.96 6.66
CA VAL A 51 4.82 10.67 7.22
C VAL A 51 3.79 9.57 6.93
N LEU A 52 2.49 9.86 7.08
CA LEU A 52 1.41 8.93 6.75
C LEU A 52 1.39 8.55 5.26
N LEU A 53 1.58 9.53 4.36
CA LEU A 53 1.67 9.30 2.92
C LEU A 53 2.87 8.42 2.55
N LEU A 54 4.05 8.71 3.10
CA LEU A 54 5.25 7.90 2.87
C LEU A 54 5.06 6.47 3.38
N THR A 55 4.46 6.32 4.56
CA THR A 55 4.16 5.00 5.14
C THR A 55 3.19 4.22 4.25
N ALA A 56 2.14 4.87 3.74
CA ALA A 56 1.18 4.24 2.83
C ALA A 56 1.85 3.83 1.50
N ALA A 57 2.67 4.70 0.92
CA ALA A 57 3.42 4.41 -0.31
C ALA A 57 4.39 3.24 -0.13
N TYR A 58 5.11 3.20 1.01
CA TYR A 58 6.00 2.10 1.34
C TYR A 58 5.26 0.77 1.47
N LEU A 59 4.15 0.74 2.22
CA LEU A 59 3.33 -0.47 2.39
C LEU A 59 2.72 -0.93 1.06
N LEU A 60 2.28 0.01 0.21
CA LEU A 60 1.76 -0.30 -1.12
C LEU A 60 2.86 -0.90 -2.01
N GLY A 61 4.06 -0.31 -2.00
CA GLY A 61 5.22 -0.83 -2.72
C GLY A 61 5.59 -2.23 -2.25
N LEU A 62 5.64 -2.46 -0.94
CA LEU A 62 5.93 -3.77 -0.33
C LEU A 62 4.89 -4.82 -0.76
N LEU A 63 3.59 -4.50 -0.66
CA LEU A 63 2.50 -5.39 -1.10
C LEU A 63 2.58 -5.70 -2.61
N THR A 64 2.92 -4.70 -3.42
CA THR A 64 3.05 -4.86 -4.88
C THR A 64 4.26 -5.72 -5.22
N GLY A 65 5.39 -5.54 -4.53
CA GLY A 65 6.58 -6.37 -4.65
C GLY A 65 6.31 -7.83 -4.28
N MET A 66 5.68 -8.07 -3.13
CA MET A 66 5.31 -9.43 -2.70
C MET A 66 4.36 -10.12 -3.68
N ARG A 67 3.39 -9.39 -4.26
CA ARG A 67 2.52 -9.93 -5.32
C ARG A 67 3.32 -10.34 -6.56
N ARG A 68 4.30 -9.54 -6.98
CA ARG A 68 5.15 -9.85 -8.14
C ARG A 68 6.06 -11.05 -7.87
N SER A 69 6.66 -11.16 -6.68
CA SER A 69 7.52 -12.30 -6.31
C SER A 69 6.73 -13.60 -6.12
N ALA A 70 5.44 -13.52 -5.79
CA ALA A 70 4.56 -14.69 -5.70
C ALA A 70 4.16 -15.25 -7.08
N VAL A 71 4.31 -14.45 -8.15
CA VAL A 71 4.19 -14.94 -9.52
C VAL A 71 5.50 -15.63 -9.85
N SER A 72 5.58 -16.94 -9.61
CA SER A 72 6.63 -17.77 -10.18
C SER A 72 6.49 -17.67 -11.71
N PRO A 73 7.47 -17.13 -12.45
CA PRO A 73 7.41 -17.14 -13.90
C PRO A 73 7.38 -18.59 -14.33
N THR A 74 6.19 -19.08 -14.72
CA THR A 74 6.05 -20.38 -15.34
C THR A 74 6.78 -20.27 -16.66
N TRP A 75 7.97 -20.89 -16.72
CA TRP A 75 8.72 -21.00 -17.96
C TRP A 75 7.85 -21.83 -18.91
N LEU A 76 7.18 -21.14 -19.84
CA LEU A 76 6.47 -21.81 -20.93
C LEU A 76 7.55 -22.37 -21.83
N PRO A 77 7.72 -23.71 -21.92
CA PRO A 77 8.64 -24.26 -22.88
C PRO A 77 8.21 -23.81 -24.27
N ALA A 78 9.16 -23.30 -25.05
CA ALA A 78 9.01 -23.10 -26.48
C ALA A 78 8.90 -24.49 -27.16
N GLY A 79 7.78 -25.17 -26.94
CA GLY A 79 7.52 -26.52 -27.37
C GLY A 79 6.38 -26.53 -28.38
N GLY A 80 6.76 -26.59 -29.66
CA GLY A 80 6.02 -27.36 -30.67
C GLY A 80 4.68 -26.81 -31.11
N GLY A 81 4.67 -25.65 -31.77
CA GLY A 81 3.62 -25.31 -32.72
C GLY A 81 3.77 -26.06 -34.06
N GLU A 82 4.10 -27.34 -34.02
CA GLU A 82 4.10 -28.25 -35.18
C GLU A 82 3.38 -29.54 -34.77
N ALA A 83 2.53 -30.02 -35.66
CA ALA A 83 1.67 -31.22 -35.60
C ALA A 83 0.26 -31.03 -35.00
N ALA A 84 -0.66 -30.48 -35.81
CA ALA A 84 -1.74 -31.27 -36.43
C ALA A 84 -2.39 -30.48 -37.57
#